data_AF-A0A7X4HWJ2-F1
#
_entry.id   AF-A0A7X4HWJ2-F1
#
_cell.length_a   1.000
_cell.length_b   1.000
_cell.length_c   1.000
_cell.angle_alpha   90.00
_cell.angle_beta   90.00
_cell.angle_gamma   90.00
#
_symmetry.space_group_name_H-M   'P 1'
#
loop_
_entity.id
_entity.type
_entity.pdbx_description
1 polymer ?
#
loop_
_entity_poly.entity_id
_entity_poly.type
_entity_poly.pdbx_seq_one_letter_code
_entity_poly.pdbx_strand_id
1 'polypeptide(L)'
;MDRRDAARPRSGPADHRDDDVRYGRAARRTDRAPAAAAGAAGCDRRLHRIHHLELPAVEHRAGGRRRHRRRVPENPGARPARPRQLRQPAGFLGHAGRQGRPVEPRLRGQRHGQRDDRGERRARRRCRVLHGRGGDRPQHRGRRLRPEASRHAVQGAGRPHLSRAAGAAHDRARHRARGGRRVRAGRAGSLSRTESGRQAAPAARGVARPVPRIRYRARWLAPIASPPLEDGWVDVDGGVIRAVGAAADAGSDAADREVDLGSVCVLPGLVNAHTHLELSGQRSAVPPARSMPAWASALMRNLREEPPGAEQAAIVAAVAELRRAGTALVGDVTNTLASLAALEAGPVEAVVFHESLGFDVAGAAAAAAAERLDRLVSERGDERVRVRPAAHAPYSVSPALFRALAAVAGPRSVHLAESREECEFLRAGTGAWREILDARGRWDPEWRPPGSGPVAYLDALGWLRDDSLLVHGVQLQPDEIRRVARSGATIVTCPRSNAWTGAGVPPVRAFYAAGASVAVGTDSLASAPDLNTFAELAEVRRLAPEVPARRILRSGTLDGAAALGRGRTHGAIEASRRAALIAVETPATVRDVEEYLLTGIEPEQIAWLDGGDAGRGAPAGS
;
A
#
# COMPACT_ATOMS: atom_id res chain seq x y z
N MET A 1 -39.79 -34.48 -39.63
CA MET A 1 -39.77 -34.92 -41.02
C MET A 1 -38.87 -34.01 -41.83
N ASP A 2 -38.00 -34.44 -42.72
CA ASP A 2 -37.07 -35.60 -42.76
C ASP A 2 -35.93 -35.13 -43.72
N ARG A 3 -34.62 -35.25 -43.44
CA ARG A 3 -33.74 -36.43 -43.26
C ARG A 3 -33.34 -37.07 -44.60
N ARG A 4 -32.05 -37.49 -44.73
CA ARG A 4 -31.40 -38.28 -45.81
C ARG A 4 -30.93 -37.52 -47.07
N ASP A 5 -30.05 -38.04 -47.95
CA ASP A 5 -28.89 -39.00 -47.95
C ASP A 5 -28.28 -38.88 -49.39
N ALA A 6 -27.00 -39.03 -49.77
CA ALA A 6 -25.69 -39.14 -49.09
C ALA A 6 -24.61 -38.28 -49.87
N ALA A 7 -23.44 -38.65 -50.44
CA ALA A 7 -22.60 -39.87 -50.57
C ALA A 7 -21.11 -39.49 -50.91
N ARG A 8 -20.29 -40.44 -51.43
CA ARG A 8 -18.92 -40.28 -52.05
C ARG A 8 -18.73 -41.37 -53.14
N PRO A 9 -17.71 -41.27 -54.04
CA PRO A 9 -16.45 -42.04 -53.88
C PRO A 9 -15.19 -41.20 -54.25
N ARG A 10 -13.89 -41.52 -53.99
CA ARG A 10 -13.10 -42.65 -53.41
C ARG A 10 -12.33 -43.55 -54.42
N SER A 11 -11.01 -43.40 -54.47
CA SER A 11 -10.00 -44.35 -54.98
C SER A 11 -8.60 -44.09 -54.38
N GLY A 12 -7.70 -45.08 -54.42
CA GLY A 12 -6.26 -45.06 -54.02
C GLY A 12 -5.47 -45.97 -54.97
N PRO A 13 -4.38 -46.70 -54.58
CA PRO A 13 -3.70 -46.78 -53.26
C PRO A 13 -2.12 -46.88 -53.35
N ALA A 14 -1.49 -47.38 -52.26
CA ALA A 14 -0.22 -48.16 -52.18
C ALA A 14 1.18 -47.46 -52.28
N ASP A 15 2.29 -47.99 -51.72
CA ASP A 15 2.56 -48.81 -50.50
C ASP A 15 4.11 -48.94 -50.25
N HIS A 16 4.55 -49.37 -49.05
CA HIS A 16 5.88 -49.97 -48.69
C HIS A 16 7.16 -49.07 -48.74
N ARG A 17 8.28 -49.33 -48.02
CA ARG A 17 8.59 -50.16 -46.81
C ARG A 17 9.90 -49.67 -46.11
N ASP A 18 10.30 -50.40 -45.06
CA ASP A 18 11.46 -50.27 -44.14
C ASP A 18 12.86 -50.12 -44.80
N ASP A 19 13.86 -49.59 -44.05
CA ASP A 19 14.91 -50.46 -43.44
C ASP A 19 15.79 -49.74 -42.38
N ASP A 20 16.61 -50.54 -41.66
CA ASP A 20 17.42 -50.17 -40.47
C ASP A 20 18.88 -49.74 -40.80
N VAL A 21 19.68 -49.36 -39.78
CA VAL A 21 21.11 -49.70 -39.57
C VAL A 21 21.79 -48.82 -38.49
N ARG A 22 22.54 -49.48 -37.59
CA ARG A 22 23.49 -48.86 -36.64
C ARG A 22 24.94 -49.16 -37.04
N TYR A 23 25.87 -48.22 -36.82
CA TYR A 23 27.29 -48.53 -36.62
C TYR A 23 27.96 -47.52 -35.65
N GLY A 24 29.13 -47.86 -35.11
CA GLY A 24 29.89 -47.02 -34.15
C GLY A 24 31.32 -47.51 -33.90
N ARG A 25 32.02 -46.94 -32.89
CA ARG A 25 33.50 -46.98 -32.64
C ARG A 25 34.30 -46.09 -33.63
N ALA A 26 35.53 -45.60 -33.39
CA ALA A 26 36.42 -45.39 -32.23
C ALA A 26 37.71 -44.66 -32.75
N ALA A 27 38.66 -44.08 -31.99
CA ALA A 27 38.77 -43.48 -30.64
C ALA A 27 40.23 -42.92 -30.48
N ARG A 28 40.65 -42.47 -29.27
CA ARG A 28 42.00 -41.94 -28.86
C ARG A 28 42.21 -40.45 -29.23
N ARG A 29 42.58 -39.55 -28.29
CA ARG A 29 43.89 -39.27 -27.61
C ARG A 29 44.96 -38.75 -28.59
N THR A 30 45.77 -37.73 -28.29
CA THR A 30 46.49 -37.45 -27.02
C THR A 30 46.61 -35.97 -26.58
N ASP A 31 46.52 -35.76 -25.27
CA ASP A 31 47.38 -34.96 -24.37
C ASP A 31 48.03 -33.63 -24.83
N ARG A 32 47.72 -32.54 -24.11
CA ARG A 32 48.72 -31.79 -23.29
C ARG A 32 48.08 -30.79 -22.30
N ALA A 33 48.76 -30.63 -21.17
CA ALA A 33 48.58 -29.64 -20.09
C ALA A 33 49.98 -29.34 -19.50
N PRO A 34 50.21 -28.43 -18.51
CA PRO A 34 49.27 -27.53 -17.80
C PRO A 34 49.76 -26.06 -17.74
N ALA A 35 48.93 -25.14 -17.19
CA ALA A 35 49.39 -23.94 -16.45
C ALA A 35 48.24 -23.28 -15.65
N ALA A 36 48.60 -22.57 -14.57
CA ALA A 36 47.74 -22.13 -13.47
C ALA A 36 46.91 -20.84 -13.66
N ALA A 37 45.83 -20.77 -12.87
CA ALA A 37 45.35 -19.63 -12.06
C ALA A 37 44.70 -18.36 -12.68
N ALA A 38 43.48 -18.10 -12.18
CA ALA A 38 42.87 -16.81 -11.80
C ALA A 38 42.61 -15.71 -12.85
N GLY A 39 41.35 -15.25 -12.90
CA GLY A 39 40.94 -14.03 -13.60
C GLY A 39 39.43 -13.98 -13.83
N ALA A 40 38.71 -13.16 -13.07
CA ALA A 40 37.26 -13.02 -13.21
C ALA A 40 36.88 -11.81 -14.09
N ALA A 41 36.24 -12.09 -15.23
CA ALA A 41 35.50 -11.15 -16.06
C ALA A 41 34.45 -11.96 -16.84
N GLY A 42 33.29 -11.44 -17.23
CA GLY A 42 32.78 -10.07 -17.10
C GLY A 42 31.64 -9.89 -18.11
N CYS A 43 30.51 -10.56 -17.89
CA CYS A 43 29.39 -10.53 -18.83
C CYS A 43 28.60 -9.22 -18.71
N ASP A 44 28.95 -8.22 -19.51
CA ASP A 44 28.13 -7.02 -19.75
C ASP A 44 26.73 -7.44 -20.25
N ARG A 45 25.73 -7.28 -19.39
CA ARG A 45 24.31 -7.49 -19.72
C ARG A 45 23.54 -6.20 -19.44
N ARG A 46 23.16 -5.53 -20.53
CA ARG A 46 22.35 -4.32 -20.52
C ARG A 46 20.92 -4.67 -20.09
N LEU A 47 20.60 -4.35 -18.85
CA LEU A 47 19.28 -4.54 -18.26
C LEU A 47 18.37 -3.34 -18.62
N HIS A 48 17.29 -3.60 -19.34
CA HIS A 48 16.23 -2.60 -19.55
C HIS A 48 15.15 -2.77 -18.47
N ARG A 49 14.79 -1.68 -17.78
CA ARG A 49 13.73 -1.67 -16.77
C ARG A 49 12.35 -1.92 -17.40
N ILE A 50 11.87 -3.15 -17.27
CA ILE A 50 10.51 -3.64 -17.02
C ILE A 50 10.64 -5.17 -17.13
N HIS A 51 10.25 -5.91 -16.09
CA HIS A 51 10.31 -7.37 -16.13
C HIS A 51 9.18 -7.95 -16.99
N HIS A 52 9.36 -7.92 -18.31
CA HIS A 52 8.58 -8.74 -19.23
C HIS A 52 8.79 -10.22 -18.92
N LEU A 53 7.72 -11.01 -19.04
CA LEU A 53 7.81 -12.47 -18.98
C LEU A 53 8.51 -12.97 -20.26
N GLU A 54 9.83 -13.10 -20.22
CA GLU A 54 10.54 -13.86 -21.25
C GLU A 54 10.13 -15.34 -21.17
N LEU A 55 9.55 -15.83 -22.27
CA LEU A 55 9.29 -17.24 -22.52
C LEU A 55 10.20 -17.67 -23.71
N PRO A 56 10.75 -18.89 -23.69
CA PRO A 56 11.65 -19.34 -24.75
C PRO A 56 10.90 -19.45 -26.09
N ALA A 57 11.47 -18.83 -27.14
CA ALA A 57 10.89 -18.85 -28.47
C ALA A 57 11.03 -20.22 -29.15
N VAL A 58 9.97 -20.64 -29.85
CA VAL A 58 10.00 -21.82 -30.73
C VAL A 58 10.62 -21.43 -32.08
N GLU A 59 11.51 -22.27 -32.62
CA GLU A 59 12.20 -21.98 -33.88
C GLU A 59 11.25 -21.96 -35.09
N HIS A 60 11.40 -20.94 -35.95
CA HIS A 60 10.93 -20.97 -37.34
C HIS A 60 12.01 -20.41 -38.28
N ARG A 61 12.16 -21.02 -39.46
CA ARG A 61 13.28 -20.77 -40.39
C ARG A 61 12.95 -19.83 -41.54
N ALA A 62 13.95 -19.02 -41.88
CA ALA A 62 14.32 -18.53 -43.23
C ALA A 62 13.49 -17.43 -43.92
N GLY A 63 14.23 -16.52 -44.58
CA GLY A 63 13.78 -15.36 -45.38
C GLY A 63 14.84 -14.26 -45.29
N GLY A 64 15.16 -13.52 -46.37
CA GLY A 64 16.24 -12.52 -46.26
C GLY A 64 16.64 -11.69 -47.48
N ARG A 65 17.64 -10.81 -47.24
CA ARG A 65 18.10 -9.68 -48.09
C ARG A 65 17.06 -8.53 -48.15
N ARG A 66 17.42 -7.25 -48.37
CA ARG A 66 18.68 -6.60 -48.83
C ARG A 66 19.15 -5.49 -47.87
N ARG A 67 20.37 -4.95 -48.10
CA ARG A 67 20.94 -3.78 -47.41
C ARG A 67 20.92 -2.54 -48.31
N HIS A 68 20.84 -1.34 -47.73
CA HIS A 68 21.37 -0.11 -48.31
C HIS A 68 22.22 0.66 -47.28
N ARG A 69 23.25 1.37 -47.77
CA ARG A 69 24.13 2.26 -46.98
C ARG A 69 23.91 3.70 -47.43
N ARG A 70 23.99 4.67 -46.51
CA ARG A 70 24.45 6.04 -46.78
C ARG A 70 25.43 6.48 -45.68
N ARG A 71 26.27 7.48 -45.99
CA ARG A 71 27.40 7.94 -45.16
C ARG A 71 27.08 9.28 -44.48
N VAL A 72 27.78 9.54 -43.38
CA VAL A 72 27.97 10.87 -42.77
C VAL A 72 29.15 11.59 -43.46
N PRO A 73 29.11 12.92 -43.59
CA PRO A 73 30.29 13.78 -43.72
C PRO A 73 30.50 14.68 -42.48
N GLU A 74 31.75 15.09 -42.25
CA GLU A 74 32.17 15.89 -41.09
C GLU A 74 32.25 17.40 -41.39
N ASN A 75 32.48 18.21 -40.34
CA ASN A 75 32.52 19.68 -40.33
C ASN A 75 33.93 20.20 -40.67
N PRO A 76 34.10 21.35 -41.37
CA PRO A 76 34.50 22.57 -40.64
C PRO A 76 34.02 23.92 -41.27
N GLY A 77 33.88 24.99 -40.48
CA GLY A 77 33.72 26.36 -41.02
C GLY A 77 33.35 27.46 -40.01
N ALA A 78 34.05 28.60 -40.05
CA ALA A 78 34.06 29.65 -39.03
C ALA A 78 32.82 30.60 -38.91
N ARG A 79 32.75 31.26 -37.74
CA ARG A 79 31.80 32.28 -37.24
C ARG A 79 31.62 33.55 -38.09
N PRO A 80 30.56 34.35 -37.80
CA PRO A 80 30.80 35.71 -37.23
C PRO A 80 30.13 35.96 -35.84
N ALA A 81 30.01 37.23 -35.41
CA ALA A 81 30.07 37.65 -34.01
C ALA A 81 28.72 37.98 -33.28
N ARG A 82 28.83 38.27 -31.97
CA ARG A 82 27.75 38.66 -31.03
C ARG A 82 27.73 40.17 -30.72
N PRO A 83 26.63 40.71 -30.15
CA PRO A 83 26.66 41.83 -29.20
C PRO A 83 26.91 41.37 -27.73
N ARG A 84 27.26 42.33 -26.86
CA ARG A 84 27.42 42.19 -25.38
C ARG A 84 26.12 42.65 -24.69
N GLN A 85 25.60 42.05 -23.61
CA GLN A 85 26.16 41.72 -22.28
C GLN A 85 26.19 42.92 -21.30
N LEU A 86 25.39 42.84 -20.23
CA LEU A 86 25.55 43.55 -18.95
C LEU A 86 25.58 42.52 -17.80
N ARG A 87 26.03 42.93 -16.61
CA ARG A 87 26.45 42.03 -15.51
C ARG A 87 25.99 42.53 -14.13
N GLN A 88 25.28 41.65 -13.39
CA GLN A 88 25.43 41.43 -11.93
C GLN A 88 25.13 42.61 -10.97
N PRO A 89 25.12 42.47 -9.61
CA PRO A 89 25.62 41.37 -8.75
C PRO A 89 24.61 40.75 -7.76
N ALA A 90 25.14 39.93 -6.83
CA ALA A 90 24.41 39.27 -5.74
C ALA A 90 24.84 39.85 -4.36
N GLY A 91 24.05 39.62 -3.29
CA GLY A 91 24.39 40.14 -1.95
C GLY A 91 23.58 39.60 -0.76
N PHE A 92 24.14 38.58 -0.10
CA PHE A 92 24.17 38.35 1.37
C PHE A 92 22.91 38.12 2.24
N LEU A 93 23.18 37.66 3.47
CA LEU A 93 22.26 37.15 4.50
C LEU A 93 21.68 38.26 5.40
N GLY A 94 20.57 37.96 6.09
CA GLY A 94 20.10 38.68 7.27
C GLY A 94 19.22 37.80 8.18
N HIS A 95 19.52 37.75 9.48
CA HIS A 95 18.82 36.92 10.47
C HIS A 95 18.35 37.84 11.63
N ALA A 96 17.11 37.69 12.09
CA ALA A 96 16.59 38.31 13.32
C ALA A 96 15.46 37.46 13.91
N GLY A 97 15.10 37.63 15.19
CA GLY A 97 14.10 36.80 15.87
C GLY A 97 13.33 37.51 17.00
N ARG A 98 12.42 36.77 17.64
CA ARG A 98 11.61 37.07 18.85
C ARG A 98 11.37 38.56 19.20
N GLN A 99 10.13 39.04 19.03
CA GLN A 99 9.21 39.46 20.12
C GLN A 99 7.90 40.09 19.56
N GLY A 100 6.82 40.20 20.36
CA GLY A 100 6.05 41.46 20.30
C GLY A 100 4.52 41.54 20.15
N ARG A 101 3.72 40.45 20.09
CA ARG A 101 2.23 40.48 20.30
C ARG A 101 1.37 41.39 19.34
N PRO A 102 0.01 41.39 19.39
CA PRO A 102 -0.79 41.51 18.16
C PRO A 102 -1.42 42.89 17.88
N VAL A 103 -1.70 43.15 16.60
CA VAL A 103 -2.71 44.13 16.13
C VAL A 103 -3.51 43.56 14.96
N GLU A 104 -4.76 43.20 15.25
CA GLU A 104 -5.88 43.17 14.31
C GLU A 104 -6.83 44.33 14.66
N PRO A 105 -7.86 44.69 13.86
CA PRO A 105 -8.13 44.33 12.46
C PRO A 105 -8.40 45.55 11.56
N ARG A 106 -8.41 45.39 10.22
CA ARG A 106 -9.27 46.21 9.34
C ARG A 106 -9.82 45.44 8.14
N LEU A 107 -11.13 45.20 8.15
CA LEU A 107 -11.91 44.72 7.02
C LEU A 107 -11.97 45.77 5.90
N ARG A 108 -11.65 45.37 4.66
CA ARG A 108 -12.18 45.99 3.43
C ARG A 108 -12.46 44.91 2.40
N GLY A 109 -13.73 44.55 2.26
CA GLY A 109 -14.17 43.67 1.17
C GLY A 109 -14.27 44.44 -0.15
N GLN A 110 -13.78 43.83 -1.24
CA GLN A 110 -14.19 44.20 -2.60
C GLN A 110 -14.95 43.04 -3.23
N ARG A 111 -16.15 43.34 -3.73
CA ARG A 111 -16.97 42.39 -4.50
C ARG A 111 -16.63 42.55 -5.97
N HIS A 112 -15.94 41.59 -6.58
CA HIS A 112 -16.00 41.44 -8.03
C HIS A 112 -17.25 40.65 -8.40
N GLY A 113 -18.15 41.30 -9.14
CA GLY A 113 -19.39 40.69 -9.62
C GLY A 113 -19.15 39.84 -10.86
N GLN A 114 -19.74 38.65 -10.88
CA GLN A 114 -19.91 37.87 -12.10
C GLN A 114 -20.81 38.63 -13.08
N ARG A 115 -20.57 38.43 -14.39
CA ARG A 115 -21.51 38.79 -15.46
C ARG A 115 -21.89 37.51 -16.19
N ASP A 116 -23.18 37.18 -16.21
CA ASP A 116 -23.74 36.10 -17.02
C ASP A 116 -24.39 36.69 -18.27
N ASP A 117 -23.80 36.44 -19.44
CA ASP A 117 -24.38 36.85 -20.72
C ASP A 117 -25.48 35.86 -21.18
N ARG A 118 -26.65 35.97 -20.53
CA ARG A 118 -27.92 35.40 -21.02
C ARG A 118 -29.02 36.44 -20.95
N GLY A 119 -29.09 37.29 -21.98
CA GLY A 119 -30.14 38.28 -22.10
C GLY A 119 -31.45 37.67 -22.58
N GLU A 120 -32.47 37.63 -21.73
CA GLU A 120 -33.86 37.79 -22.17
C GLU A 120 -34.77 38.35 -21.07
N ARG A 121 -36.01 38.74 -21.43
CA ARG A 121 -36.74 39.81 -20.72
C ARG A 121 -37.89 39.33 -19.83
N ARG A 122 -37.71 39.57 -18.52
CA ARG A 122 -38.71 39.98 -17.51
C ARG A 122 -40.20 39.64 -17.74
N ALA A 123 -40.79 39.02 -16.73
CA ALA A 123 -42.11 39.42 -16.22
C ALA A 123 -42.04 39.69 -14.70
N ARG A 124 -42.71 40.76 -14.23
CA ARG A 124 -42.81 41.10 -12.79
C ARG A 124 -44.23 40.81 -12.30
N ARG A 125 -44.37 40.12 -11.16
CA ARG A 125 -45.50 40.36 -10.22
C ARG A 125 -44.98 40.41 -8.78
N ARG A 126 -45.73 41.10 -7.92
CA ARG A 126 -45.37 41.44 -6.53
C ARG A 126 -46.27 40.70 -5.54
N CYS A 127 -45.71 40.36 -4.38
CA CYS A 127 -46.44 40.13 -3.11
C CYS A 127 -47.41 38.92 -3.10
N ARG A 128 -47.90 38.43 -1.95
CA ARG A 128 -47.71 38.87 -0.54
C ARG A 128 -47.69 37.64 0.39
N VAL A 129 -47.04 37.76 1.55
CA VAL A 129 -47.17 36.82 2.67
C VAL A 129 -48.47 37.12 3.43
N LEU A 130 -49.16 36.09 3.97
CA LEU A 130 -49.76 36.07 5.33
C LEU A 130 -50.36 34.69 5.72
N HIS A 131 -50.87 34.57 6.96
CA HIS A 131 -51.12 33.31 7.68
C HIS A 131 -52.59 32.85 7.77
N GLY A 132 -52.78 31.57 8.10
CA GLY A 132 -54.00 30.94 8.66
C GLY A 132 -53.84 29.41 8.57
N ARG A 133 -53.61 28.60 9.62
CA ARG A 133 -54.35 28.29 10.87
C ARG A 133 -55.71 27.63 10.66
N GLY A 134 -55.90 26.46 11.31
CA GLY A 134 -57.08 25.60 11.22
C GLY A 134 -56.99 24.60 10.07
N GLY A 135 -57.09 23.27 10.24
CA GLY A 135 -57.00 22.48 11.48
C GLY A 135 -58.12 21.45 11.61
N ASP A 136 -57.83 20.18 11.30
CA ASP A 136 -58.58 19.05 11.86
C ASP A 136 -57.82 17.71 11.81
N ARG A 137 -58.29 16.76 12.62
CA ARG A 137 -57.91 15.33 12.74
C ARG A 137 -59.21 14.56 13.08
N PRO A 138 -59.30 13.22 13.02
CA PRO A 138 -58.24 12.22 12.81
C PRO A 138 -58.58 11.13 11.77
N GLN A 139 -57.67 10.16 11.57
CA GLN A 139 -57.95 8.76 11.90
C GLN A 139 -56.65 7.93 12.02
N HIS A 140 -56.74 6.73 12.61
CA HIS A 140 -55.60 5.96 13.09
C HIS A 140 -55.31 4.70 12.26
N ARG A 141 -54.02 4.44 11.99
CA ARG A 141 -53.28 3.17 12.24
C ARG A 141 -51.85 3.27 11.65
N GLY A 142 -50.76 2.90 12.31
CA GLY A 142 -50.59 2.56 13.73
C GLY A 142 -49.71 1.33 13.99
N ARG A 143 -48.38 1.51 14.06
CA ARG A 143 -47.46 0.64 14.82
C ARG A 143 -46.35 1.50 15.43
N ARG A 144 -45.94 1.19 16.66
CA ARG A 144 -45.03 2.01 17.49
C ARG A 144 -43.65 1.37 17.58
N LEU A 145 -42.64 2.21 17.74
CA LEU A 145 -41.36 1.85 18.36
C LEU A 145 -41.55 1.60 19.87
N ARG A 146 -40.70 0.76 20.46
CA ARG A 146 -40.19 0.93 21.83
C ARG A 146 -38.71 0.54 21.88
N PRO A 147 -37.84 1.35 22.49
CA PRO A 147 -36.50 0.94 22.91
C PRO A 147 -36.53 0.40 24.34
N GLU A 148 -35.58 -0.45 24.70
CA GLU A 148 -35.23 -0.74 26.09
C GLU A 148 -33.70 -0.77 26.23
N ALA A 149 -33.21 -0.47 27.43
CA ALA A 149 -31.80 -0.42 27.77
C ALA A 149 -31.58 -1.02 29.16
N SER A 150 -30.55 -1.84 29.30
CA SER A 150 -30.22 -2.50 30.57
C SER A 150 -28.73 -2.40 30.86
N ARG A 151 -28.38 -1.74 31.97
CA ARG A 151 -27.15 -2.00 32.72
C ARG A 151 -27.41 -3.13 33.71
N HIS A 152 -26.39 -3.92 34.06
CA HIS A 152 -26.01 -4.32 35.44
C HIS A 152 -24.73 -5.18 35.38
N ALA A 153 -24.15 -5.53 36.54
CA ALA A 153 -22.75 -5.95 36.66
C ALA A 153 -22.54 -7.37 37.22
N VAL A 154 -21.39 -7.95 36.84
CA VAL A 154 -20.52 -8.93 37.54
C VAL A 154 -21.12 -9.78 38.68
N GLN A 155 -21.11 -11.11 38.54
CA GLN A 155 -20.35 -12.05 39.42
C GLN A 155 -20.46 -13.54 39.02
N GLY A 156 -19.34 -14.28 39.15
CA GLY A 156 -19.26 -15.45 40.03
C GLY A 156 -19.78 -16.85 39.62
N ALA A 157 -18.84 -17.74 39.27
CA ALA A 157 -18.82 -19.19 39.55
C ALA A 157 -19.85 -20.17 38.91
N GLY A 158 -19.52 -21.47 38.94
CA GLY A 158 -20.50 -22.56 38.73
C GLY A 158 -20.34 -23.45 37.49
N ARG A 159 -19.31 -24.31 37.42
CA ARG A 159 -19.40 -25.60 36.70
C ARG A 159 -19.79 -26.71 37.68
N PRO A 160 -20.62 -27.67 37.27
CA PRO A 160 -20.09 -29.03 37.11
C PRO A 160 -20.57 -29.74 35.82
N HIS A 161 -20.04 -30.94 35.58
CA HIS A 161 -20.38 -31.83 34.45
C HIS A 161 -21.59 -32.73 34.77
N LEU A 162 -22.28 -33.28 33.75
CA LEU A 162 -22.18 -34.71 33.37
C LEU A 162 -23.19 -35.19 32.30
N SER A 163 -22.67 -35.74 31.18
CA SER A 163 -23.31 -36.80 30.35
C SER A 163 -24.64 -36.44 29.64
N ARG A 164 -25.27 -37.23 28.73
CA ARG A 164 -25.03 -38.49 27.97
C ARG A 164 -26.11 -38.52 26.85
N ALA A 165 -25.96 -38.94 25.59
CA ALA A 165 -24.85 -39.19 24.65
C ALA A 165 -25.37 -38.68 23.26
N ALA A 166 -25.22 -39.20 22.03
CA ALA A 166 -24.47 -40.22 21.27
C ALA A 166 -24.62 -39.84 19.75
N GLY A 167 -23.93 -40.39 18.74
CA GLY A 167 -22.78 -41.31 18.69
C GLY A 167 -22.73 -42.06 17.34
N ALA A 168 -21.59 -42.02 16.63
CA ALA A 168 -21.31 -42.87 15.47
C ALA A 168 -19.79 -42.92 15.21
N ALA A 169 -19.25 -44.11 14.96
CA ALA A 169 -17.86 -44.30 14.53
C ALA A 169 -17.78 -45.44 13.50
N HIS A 170 -16.78 -45.37 12.63
CA HIS A 170 -16.33 -46.51 11.81
C HIS A 170 -14.81 -46.61 11.88
N ASP A 171 -14.31 -47.84 11.73
CA ASP A 171 -13.02 -48.29 12.26
C ASP A 171 -12.22 -49.09 11.20
N ARG A 172 -10.96 -49.39 11.53
CA ARG A 172 -9.91 -50.22 10.88
C ARG A 172 -8.68 -49.38 10.55
N ALA A 173 -7.58 -49.49 11.32
CA ALA A 173 -6.64 -50.61 11.48
C ALA A 173 -5.43 -50.45 10.54
N ARG A 174 -4.25 -50.00 11.03
CA ARG A 174 -3.25 -50.70 11.90
C ARG A 174 -2.37 -51.70 11.13
N HIS A 175 -1.06 -51.45 11.15
CA HIS A 175 -0.03 -52.49 11.36
C HIS A 175 1.12 -51.93 12.21
N ARG A 176 2.00 -52.80 12.73
CA ARG A 176 3.05 -52.49 13.74
C ARG A 176 4.26 -53.43 13.57
N ALA A 177 5.36 -53.12 14.27
CA ALA A 177 6.45 -54.03 14.71
C ALA A 177 7.51 -54.44 13.64
N ARG A 178 8.78 -54.78 13.96
CA ARG A 178 9.56 -54.76 15.24
C ARG A 178 11.08 -54.92 14.99
N GLY A 179 11.93 -54.30 15.84
CA GLY A 179 13.32 -54.72 16.17
C GLY A 179 14.40 -54.54 15.07
N GLY A 180 15.72 -54.58 15.35
CA GLY A 180 16.43 -54.31 16.60
C GLY A 180 17.38 -55.41 17.14
N ARG A 181 18.71 -55.21 17.06
CA ARG A 181 19.73 -55.80 17.98
C ARG A 181 21.12 -55.14 17.87
N ARG A 182 22.02 -55.47 18.81
CA ARG A 182 23.42 -54.99 18.95
C ARG A 182 24.44 -56.02 18.42
N VAL A 183 25.64 -55.57 18.06
CA VAL A 183 26.90 -56.37 18.06
C VAL A 183 28.02 -55.51 18.69
N ARG A 184 29.08 -56.13 19.23
CA ARG A 184 30.16 -55.47 19.99
C ARG A 184 31.53 -56.12 19.72
N ALA A 185 32.46 -55.40 19.09
CA ALA A 185 33.90 -55.67 18.97
C ALA A 185 34.56 -54.42 18.34
N GLY A 186 35.86 -54.12 18.47
CA GLY A 186 36.96 -54.75 19.22
C GLY A 186 38.14 -53.76 19.35
N ARG A 187 39.16 -54.05 20.18
CA ARG A 187 40.29 -53.14 20.45
C ARG A 187 41.28 -53.04 19.29
N ALA A 188 41.82 -51.84 19.08
CA ALA A 188 43.24 -51.61 18.73
C ALA A 188 43.65 -50.24 19.33
N GLY A 189 44.94 -50.04 19.63
CA GLY A 189 45.40 -48.72 20.10
C GLY A 189 46.87 -48.64 20.54
N SER A 190 47.45 -47.47 20.28
CA SER A 190 48.72 -46.93 20.78
C SER A 190 48.55 -45.39 20.78
N LEU A 191 48.79 -44.69 21.89
CA LEU A 191 50.07 -44.06 22.28
C LEU A 191 50.58 -43.07 21.20
N SER A 192 50.85 -41.78 21.49
CA SER A 192 51.15 -41.13 22.79
C SER A 192 50.98 -39.58 22.75
N ARG A 193 51.43 -38.90 23.82
CA ARG A 193 51.58 -37.43 24.05
C ARG A 193 50.34 -36.61 24.48
N THR A 194 50.23 -36.43 25.80
CA THR A 194 50.36 -35.14 26.55
C THR A 194 50.35 -33.84 25.72
N GLU A 195 49.71 -32.73 26.11
CA GLU A 195 49.70 -32.07 27.43
C GLU A 195 48.35 -31.39 27.82
N SER A 196 48.37 -30.51 28.83
CA SER A 196 47.21 -29.94 29.55
C SER A 196 46.64 -28.64 28.94
N GLY A 197 45.33 -28.42 29.10
CA GLY A 197 44.68 -27.16 28.69
C GLY A 197 43.20 -27.06 29.07
N ARG A 198 42.91 -26.34 30.16
CA ARG A 198 41.60 -25.91 30.69
C ARG A 198 40.38 -26.14 29.77
N GLN A 199 39.47 -27.04 30.18
CA GLN A 199 38.10 -27.02 29.66
C GLN A 199 37.41 -25.72 30.08
N ALA A 200 37.02 -24.88 29.13
CA ALA A 200 36.14 -23.75 29.40
C ALA A 200 34.74 -24.28 29.73
N ALA A 201 34.15 -23.80 30.83
CA ALA A 201 32.74 -24.10 31.14
C ALA A 201 31.84 -23.59 30.00
N PRO A 202 30.75 -24.30 29.66
CA PRO A 202 29.81 -23.82 28.65
C PRO A 202 29.26 -22.47 29.08
N ALA A 203 29.45 -21.44 28.26
CA ALA A 203 28.97 -20.10 28.56
C ALA A 203 27.47 -20.15 28.85
N ALA A 204 27.08 -19.71 30.05
CA ALA A 204 25.68 -19.69 30.46
C ALA A 204 24.89 -18.89 29.42
N ARG A 205 23.88 -19.53 28.81
CA ARG A 205 22.94 -18.83 27.92
C ARG A 205 22.30 -17.73 28.76
N GLY A 206 22.66 -16.48 28.47
CA GLY A 206 22.15 -15.34 29.23
C GLY A 206 20.63 -15.36 29.22
N VAL A 207 20.03 -15.54 30.40
CA VAL A 207 18.60 -15.34 30.56
C VAL A 207 18.36 -13.87 30.22
N ALA A 208 17.69 -13.63 29.09
CA ALA A 208 17.30 -12.28 28.71
C ALA A 208 16.53 -11.68 29.89
N ARG A 209 17.02 -10.56 30.44
CA ARG A 209 16.33 -9.87 31.54
C ARG A 209 14.91 -9.59 31.07
N PRO A 210 13.87 -9.93 31.85
CA PRO A 210 12.50 -9.62 31.45
C PRO A 210 12.40 -8.13 31.18
N VAL A 211 11.83 -7.77 30.03
CA VAL A 211 11.51 -6.37 29.73
C VAL A 211 10.43 -5.98 30.74
N PRO A 212 10.66 -4.96 31.59
CA PRO A 212 9.69 -4.56 32.60
C PRO A 212 8.36 -4.16 31.95
N ARG A 213 7.22 -4.44 32.58
CA ARG A 213 5.95 -3.81 32.24
C ARG A 213 6.10 -2.31 32.48
N ILE A 214 5.94 -1.51 31.43
CA ILE A 214 5.99 -0.05 31.49
C ILE A 214 4.56 0.50 31.40
N ARG A 215 4.14 1.28 32.38
CA ARG A 215 2.96 2.15 32.29
C ARG A 215 3.39 3.50 31.74
N TYR A 216 2.84 3.89 30.60
CA TYR A 216 2.96 5.25 30.09
C TYR A 216 1.72 6.05 30.52
N ARG A 217 1.93 7.19 31.17
CA ARG A 217 0.89 8.20 31.45
C ARG A 217 1.06 9.38 30.51
N ALA A 218 -0.04 10.00 30.13
CA ALA A 218 -0.03 11.22 29.34
C ALA A 218 -1.31 12.04 29.59
N ARG A 219 -1.22 13.36 29.40
CA ARG A 219 -2.39 14.26 29.44
C ARG A 219 -3.51 13.78 28.51
N TRP A 220 -3.17 13.26 27.34
CA TRP A 220 -4.14 12.63 26.45
C TRP A 220 -3.70 11.23 26.06
N LEU A 221 -4.66 10.32 26.03
CA LEU A 221 -4.56 9.03 25.34
C LEU A 221 -5.67 8.97 24.29
N ALA A 222 -5.35 8.61 23.06
CA ALA A 222 -6.31 8.45 21.96
C ALA A 222 -6.35 6.98 21.49
N PRO A 223 -7.24 6.14 22.07
CA PRO A 223 -7.26 4.71 21.75
C PRO A 223 -7.78 4.36 20.35
N ILE A 224 -8.38 5.32 19.64
CA ILE A 224 -9.01 5.22 18.30
C ILE A 224 -10.28 4.34 18.27
N ALA A 225 -10.27 3.19 18.94
CA ALA A 225 -11.43 2.31 19.07
C ALA A 225 -12.53 2.93 19.99
N SER A 226 -12.12 3.72 20.98
CA SER A 226 -12.96 4.41 21.96
C SER A 226 -12.65 5.93 22.00
N PRO A 227 -13.46 6.75 22.70
CA PRO A 227 -13.15 8.15 23.00
C PRO A 227 -11.75 8.36 23.58
N PRO A 228 -11.10 9.52 23.31
CA PRO A 228 -9.86 9.87 23.99
C PRO A 228 -10.11 10.03 25.49
N LEU A 229 -9.07 9.75 26.27
CA LEU A 229 -9.06 9.86 27.73
C LEU A 229 -8.13 11.02 28.11
N GLU A 230 -8.64 12.02 28.84
CA GLU A 230 -7.78 13.00 29.50
C GLU A 230 -7.18 12.33 30.76
N ASP A 231 -5.90 12.59 31.02
CA ASP A 231 -5.05 11.90 32.01
C ASP A 231 -5.07 10.36 31.89
N GLY A 232 -5.02 9.87 30.64
CA GLY A 232 -5.03 8.45 30.31
C GLY A 232 -3.69 7.73 30.53
N TRP A 233 -3.75 6.40 30.65
CA TRP A 233 -2.58 5.54 30.77
C TRP A 233 -2.69 4.26 29.93
N VAL A 234 -1.53 3.70 29.56
CA VAL A 234 -1.42 2.44 28.82
C VAL A 234 -0.26 1.59 29.36
N ASP A 235 -0.53 0.31 29.61
CA ASP A 235 0.46 -0.68 30.04
C ASP A 235 1.02 -1.44 28.83
N VAL A 236 2.35 -1.46 28.71
CA VAL A 236 3.10 -2.17 27.67
C VAL A 236 4.04 -3.19 28.30
N ASP A 237 4.02 -4.42 27.81
CA ASP A 237 4.93 -5.50 28.19
C ASP A 237 5.31 -6.29 26.94
N GLY A 238 6.61 -6.51 26.72
CA GLY A 238 7.13 -7.24 25.56
C GLY A 238 6.76 -6.63 24.19
N GLY A 239 6.44 -5.33 24.13
CA GLY A 239 5.92 -4.67 22.92
C GLY A 239 4.44 -4.98 22.62
N VAL A 240 3.70 -5.50 23.60
CA VAL A 240 2.26 -5.79 23.52
C VAL A 240 1.51 -4.95 24.56
N ILE A 241 0.37 -4.40 24.17
CA ILE A 241 -0.51 -3.64 25.07
C ILE A 241 -1.22 -4.62 26.00
N ARG A 242 -1.13 -4.40 27.31
CA ARG A 242 -1.76 -5.23 28.35
C ARG A 242 -3.08 -4.65 28.84
N ALA A 243 -3.08 -3.37 29.19
CA ALA A 243 -4.22 -2.65 29.74
C ALA A 243 -4.19 -1.17 29.33
N VAL A 244 -5.34 -0.51 29.46
CA VAL A 244 -5.56 0.90 29.13
C VAL A 244 -6.70 1.42 30.00
N GLY A 245 -6.61 2.65 30.49
CA GLY A 245 -7.64 3.27 31.33
C GLY A 245 -7.46 4.77 31.51
N ALA A 246 -8.40 5.41 32.20
CA ALA A 246 -8.25 6.78 32.69
C ALA A 246 -7.53 6.79 34.04
N ALA A 247 -7.06 7.95 34.51
CA ALA A 247 -6.39 8.10 35.81
C ALA A 247 -7.19 7.49 36.99
N ALA A 248 -8.53 7.52 36.95
CA ALA A 248 -9.39 6.92 37.97
C ALA A 248 -9.40 5.38 37.96
N ASP A 249 -9.06 4.75 36.83
CA ASP A 249 -9.01 3.29 36.65
C ASP A 249 -7.65 2.69 37.02
N ALA A 250 -6.69 3.52 37.47
CA ALA A 250 -5.33 3.11 37.83
C ALA A 250 -5.30 2.35 39.17
N GLY A 251 -5.83 1.12 39.15
CA GLY A 251 -5.80 0.20 40.29
C GLY A 251 -4.38 -0.23 40.71
N SER A 252 -4.29 -0.89 41.86
CA SER A 252 -3.03 -1.28 42.50
C SER A 252 -2.23 -2.37 41.79
N ASP A 253 -2.62 -2.79 40.59
CA ASP A 253 -1.80 -3.63 39.71
C ASP A 253 -0.74 -2.74 39.05
N ALA A 254 0.36 -2.51 39.80
CA ALA A 254 1.43 -1.61 39.42
C ALA A 254 2.28 -2.20 38.29
N ALA A 255 2.59 -1.36 37.29
CA ALA A 255 3.64 -1.66 36.32
C ALA A 255 5.03 -1.66 37.01
N ASP A 256 5.97 -2.45 36.49
CA ASP A 256 7.34 -2.53 37.02
C ASP A 256 8.08 -1.20 36.90
N ARG A 257 7.63 -0.34 35.96
CA ARG A 257 8.05 1.04 35.78
C ARG A 257 6.85 1.89 35.34
N GLU A 258 6.70 3.07 35.93
CA GLU A 258 5.81 4.12 35.39
C GLU A 258 6.65 5.22 34.72
N VAL A 259 6.12 5.81 33.65
CA VAL A 259 6.70 6.94 32.91
C VAL A 259 5.59 7.94 32.64
N ASP A 260 5.65 9.11 33.28
CA ASP A 260 4.82 10.25 32.90
C ASP A 260 5.46 10.99 31.72
N LEU A 261 4.69 11.14 30.65
CA LEU A 261 5.07 11.87 29.44
C LEU A 261 4.54 13.31 29.46
N GLY A 262 3.77 13.70 30.47
CA GLY A 262 3.23 15.05 30.64
C GLY A 262 2.25 15.45 29.55
N SER A 263 2.42 16.67 28.99
CA SER A 263 1.48 17.30 28.07
C SER A 263 1.57 16.79 26.62
N VAL A 264 1.46 15.47 26.43
CA VAL A 264 1.40 14.81 25.11
C VAL A 264 0.06 14.11 24.89
N CYS A 265 -0.24 13.79 23.63
CA CYS A 265 -1.20 12.77 23.26
C CYS A 265 -0.47 11.49 22.85
N VAL A 266 -0.71 10.39 23.56
CA VAL A 266 -0.30 9.06 23.12
C VAL A 266 -1.38 8.46 22.23
N LEU A 267 -0.99 7.98 21.06
CA LEU A 267 -1.87 7.37 20.06
C LEU A 267 -1.14 6.20 19.36
N PRO A 268 -1.84 5.28 18.66
CA PRO A 268 -1.16 4.26 17.88
C PRO A 268 -0.44 4.92 16.70
N GLY A 269 0.73 4.41 16.35
CA GLY A 269 1.46 4.85 15.16
C GLY A 269 0.59 4.67 13.91
N LEU A 270 0.70 5.65 13.01
CA LEU A 270 -0.19 5.80 11.86
C LEU A 270 -0.01 4.67 10.84
N VAL A 271 -1.03 4.53 10.00
CA VAL A 271 -1.06 3.60 8.87
C VAL A 271 -1.17 4.41 7.59
N ASN A 272 -0.10 4.40 6.81
CA ASN A 272 -0.09 4.91 5.45
C ASN A 272 -0.55 3.77 4.52
N ALA A 273 -1.81 3.76 4.10
CA ALA A 273 -2.38 2.61 3.38
C ALA A 273 -1.95 2.51 1.91
N HIS A 274 -1.30 3.54 1.36
CA HIS A 274 -0.77 3.54 -0.01
C HIS A 274 0.39 4.52 -0.22
N THR A 275 1.53 4.00 -0.69
CA THR A 275 2.70 4.74 -1.18
C THR A 275 3.38 3.95 -2.31
N HIS A 276 4.31 4.57 -3.04
CA HIS A 276 5.26 3.89 -3.94
C HIS A 276 6.69 4.26 -3.54
N LEU A 277 7.32 3.46 -2.68
CA LEU A 277 8.67 3.74 -2.17
C LEU A 277 9.74 3.64 -3.26
N GLU A 278 9.56 2.79 -4.28
CA GLU A 278 10.53 2.68 -5.39
C GLU A 278 10.65 3.99 -6.21
N LEU A 279 9.64 4.86 -6.15
CA LEU A 279 9.66 6.19 -6.77
C LEU A 279 10.30 7.28 -5.90
N SER A 280 10.89 6.94 -4.75
CA SER A 280 11.45 7.94 -3.81
C SER A 280 12.58 8.80 -4.39
N GLY A 281 13.29 8.32 -5.41
CA GLY A 281 14.29 9.10 -6.15
C GLY A 281 13.70 10.28 -6.93
N GLN A 282 12.41 10.19 -7.30
CA GLN A 282 11.70 11.18 -8.10
C GLN A 282 11.15 12.36 -7.27
N ARG A 283 11.60 12.53 -6.02
CA ARG A 283 11.22 13.64 -5.12
C ARG A 283 11.34 14.99 -5.82
N SER A 284 10.20 15.64 -6.07
CA SER A 284 10.10 16.92 -6.79
C SER A 284 10.65 16.93 -8.22
N ALA A 285 10.97 15.76 -8.80
CA ALA A 285 11.55 15.64 -10.16
C ALA A 285 10.50 15.74 -11.28
N VAL A 286 9.22 15.58 -10.94
CA VAL A 286 8.08 15.81 -11.84
C VAL A 286 7.22 16.95 -11.27
N PRO A 287 7.08 18.09 -11.96
CA PRO A 287 6.27 19.20 -11.47
C PRO A 287 4.77 18.87 -11.53
N PRO A 288 3.92 19.60 -10.76
CA PRO A 288 2.47 19.45 -10.83
C PRO A 288 1.93 19.62 -12.25
N ALA A 289 0.94 18.81 -12.62
CA ALA A 289 0.39 18.74 -13.98
C ALA A 289 -1.08 19.12 -14.07
N ARG A 290 -1.52 19.45 -15.29
CA ARG A 290 -2.93 19.72 -15.61
C ARG A 290 -3.77 18.47 -15.83
N SER A 291 -3.14 17.30 -15.92
CA SER A 291 -3.79 16.01 -16.23
C SER A 291 -2.86 14.83 -15.96
N MET A 292 -3.45 13.74 -15.47
CA MET A 292 -2.72 12.53 -15.04
C MET A 292 -1.85 11.89 -16.16
N PRO A 293 -2.35 11.72 -17.40
CA PRO A 293 -1.53 11.21 -18.51
C PRO A 293 -0.29 12.06 -18.83
N ALA A 294 -0.33 13.37 -18.56
CA ALA A 294 0.80 14.27 -18.79
C ALA A 294 1.86 14.15 -17.67
N TRP A 295 1.43 14.03 -16.41
CA TRP A 295 2.32 13.72 -15.27
C TRP A 295 2.98 12.35 -15.44
N ALA A 296 2.20 11.30 -15.69
CA ALA A 296 2.71 9.95 -15.90
C ALA A 296 3.67 9.87 -17.10
N SER A 297 3.40 10.62 -18.18
CA SER A 297 4.31 10.72 -19.32
C SER A 297 5.62 11.45 -19.01
N ALA A 298 5.65 12.34 -18.01
CA ALA A 298 6.89 12.96 -17.52
C ALA A 298 7.67 12.00 -16.62
N LEU A 299 7.01 11.37 -15.64
CA LEU A 299 7.60 10.34 -14.78
C LEU A 299 8.23 9.20 -15.60
N MET A 300 7.51 8.71 -16.62
CA MET A 300 8.00 7.68 -17.56
C MET A 300 9.16 8.13 -18.48
N ARG A 301 9.54 9.41 -18.50
CA ARG A 301 10.79 9.88 -19.11
C ARG A 301 11.91 9.87 -18.09
N ASN A 302 11.73 10.52 -16.93
CA ASN A 302 12.74 10.56 -15.87
C ASN A 302 13.26 9.16 -15.51
N LEU A 303 12.35 8.19 -15.27
CA LEU A 303 12.68 6.82 -14.89
C LEU A 303 13.46 6.01 -15.97
N ARG A 304 13.56 6.52 -17.21
CA ARG A 304 14.38 5.93 -18.28
C ARG A 304 15.81 6.46 -18.29
N GLU A 305 16.04 7.60 -17.66
CA GLU A 305 17.34 8.29 -17.60
C GLU A 305 18.09 7.94 -16.31
N GLU A 306 17.40 7.45 -15.27
CA GLU A 306 18.01 6.98 -14.02
C GLU A 306 18.75 5.64 -14.17
N PRO A 307 19.98 5.51 -13.61
CA PRO A 307 20.68 4.24 -13.50
C PRO A 307 19.93 3.17 -12.69
N PRO A 308 20.13 1.87 -12.98
CA PRO A 308 19.69 0.78 -12.11
C PRO A 308 20.30 0.88 -10.70
N GLY A 309 19.47 0.77 -9.65
CA GLY A 309 19.89 0.78 -8.25
C GLY A 309 20.06 2.17 -7.61
N ALA A 310 19.93 3.27 -8.36
CA ALA A 310 19.98 4.63 -7.84
C ALA A 310 18.88 4.93 -6.79
N GLU A 311 17.73 4.26 -6.92
CA GLU A 311 16.58 4.35 -6.03
C GLU A 311 16.87 3.88 -4.60
N GLN A 312 17.83 2.97 -4.39
CA GLN A 312 17.98 2.26 -3.11
C GLN A 312 18.28 3.19 -1.93
N ALA A 313 19.09 4.23 -2.14
CA ALA A 313 19.39 5.22 -1.12
C ALA A 313 18.17 6.10 -0.78
N ALA A 314 17.37 6.45 -1.79
CA ALA A 314 16.14 7.23 -1.62
C ALA A 314 15.04 6.40 -0.93
N ILE A 315 14.90 5.11 -1.26
CA ILE A 315 14.02 4.16 -0.57
C ILE A 315 14.36 4.10 0.93
N VAL A 316 15.63 3.94 1.29
CA VAL A 316 16.05 3.88 2.70
C VAL A 316 15.76 5.19 3.44
N ALA A 317 16.00 6.34 2.80
CA ALA A 317 15.63 7.64 3.35
C ALA A 317 14.11 7.81 3.54
N ALA A 318 13.31 7.30 2.60
CA ALA A 318 11.84 7.34 2.65
C ALA A 318 11.25 6.41 3.72
N VAL A 319 11.83 5.22 3.96
CA VAL A 319 11.45 4.36 5.09
C VAL A 319 11.77 5.04 6.44
N ALA A 320 12.88 5.76 6.53
CA ALA A 320 13.20 6.58 7.71
C ALA A 320 12.26 7.81 7.84
N GLU A 321 11.77 8.38 6.73
CA GLU A 321 10.79 9.46 6.73
C GLU A 321 9.40 9.00 7.20
N LEU A 322 8.90 7.87 6.71
CA LEU A 322 7.68 7.23 7.22
C LEU A 322 7.74 7.04 8.74
N ARG A 323 8.87 6.53 9.25
CA ARG A 323 9.10 6.36 10.70
C ARG A 323 9.10 7.70 11.45
N ARG A 324 9.78 8.73 10.94
CA ARG A 324 9.77 10.07 11.57
C ARG A 324 8.36 10.68 11.59
N ALA A 325 7.59 10.54 10.51
CA ALA A 325 6.19 10.98 10.43
C ALA A 325 5.20 10.05 11.15
N GLY A 326 5.64 9.33 12.18
CA GLY A 326 4.77 8.52 13.04
C GLY A 326 4.16 7.25 12.42
N THR A 327 4.57 6.83 11.22
CA THR A 327 4.01 5.64 10.56
C THR A 327 4.55 4.35 11.19
N ALA A 328 3.64 3.49 11.67
CA ALA A 328 3.94 2.14 12.16
C ALA A 328 3.85 1.08 11.06
N LEU A 329 2.93 1.26 10.12
CA LEU A 329 2.58 0.28 9.10
C LEU A 329 2.35 0.98 7.75
N VAL A 330 2.92 0.44 6.67
CA VAL A 330 2.77 0.97 5.32
C VAL A 330 2.20 -0.05 4.32
N GLY A 331 1.29 0.39 3.45
CA GLY A 331 0.92 -0.28 2.22
C GLY A 331 1.75 0.28 1.08
N ASP A 332 2.77 -0.43 0.64
CA ASP A 332 3.73 0.01 -0.37
C ASP A 332 3.49 -0.71 -1.70
N VAL A 333 3.51 0.00 -2.83
CA VAL A 333 3.27 -0.54 -4.17
C VAL A 333 4.58 -0.51 -4.97
N THR A 334 4.88 -1.61 -5.67
CA THR A 334 6.17 -1.76 -6.37
C THR A 334 6.12 -2.76 -7.53
N ASN A 335 6.61 -2.32 -8.70
CA ASN A 335 6.86 -3.16 -9.86
C ASN A 335 8.12 -4.04 -9.71
N THR A 336 9.06 -3.66 -8.85
CA THR A 336 10.42 -4.25 -8.82
C THR A 336 10.78 -5.02 -7.55
N LEU A 337 10.00 -4.85 -6.46
CA LEU A 337 10.30 -5.27 -5.09
C LEU A 337 11.52 -4.58 -4.45
N ALA A 338 12.07 -3.50 -5.03
CA ALA A 338 13.25 -2.79 -4.52
C ALA A 338 13.08 -2.23 -3.09
N SER A 339 11.84 -2.01 -2.65
CA SER A 339 11.52 -1.57 -1.29
C SER A 339 11.73 -2.64 -0.22
N LEU A 340 11.68 -3.93 -0.56
CA LEU A 340 11.70 -5.04 0.41
C LEU A 340 12.89 -4.97 1.36
N ALA A 341 14.12 -4.89 0.84
CA ALA A 341 15.32 -4.93 1.68
C ALA A 341 15.41 -3.76 2.68
N ALA A 342 14.89 -2.59 2.30
CA ALA A 342 14.85 -1.42 3.18
C ALA A 342 13.73 -1.56 4.24
N LEU A 343 12.58 -2.10 3.87
CA LEU A 343 11.47 -2.38 4.79
C LEU A 343 11.81 -3.53 5.75
N GLU A 344 12.56 -4.55 5.31
CA GLU A 344 13.07 -5.69 6.09
C GLU A 344 14.14 -5.27 7.10
N ALA A 345 14.98 -4.28 6.76
CA ALA A 345 15.94 -3.68 7.68
C ALA A 345 15.34 -2.61 8.62
N GLY A 346 14.31 -1.89 8.16
CA GLY A 346 13.68 -0.78 8.89
C GLY A 346 12.65 -1.20 9.96
N PRO A 347 12.26 -0.28 10.87
CA PRO A 347 11.30 -0.56 11.94
C PRO A 347 9.82 -0.54 11.48
N VAL A 348 9.51 0.08 10.34
CA VAL A 348 8.14 0.22 9.81
C VAL A 348 7.65 -1.14 9.29
N GLU A 349 6.50 -1.63 9.77
CA GLU A 349 5.86 -2.83 9.21
C GLU A 349 5.31 -2.57 7.81
N ALA A 350 5.21 -3.59 6.96
CA ALA A 350 4.76 -3.38 5.59
C ALA A 350 3.85 -4.47 5.03
N VAL A 351 2.94 -4.05 4.15
CA VAL A 351 2.31 -4.88 3.13
C VAL A 351 2.76 -4.33 1.78
N VAL A 352 3.68 -5.07 1.15
CA VAL A 352 4.27 -4.74 -0.14
C VAL A 352 3.42 -5.39 -1.24
N PHE A 353 2.62 -4.56 -1.90
CA PHE A 353 1.81 -4.93 -3.05
C PHE A 353 2.70 -4.99 -4.29
N HIS A 354 3.04 -6.20 -4.72
CA HIS A 354 3.78 -6.40 -5.95
C HIS A 354 2.85 -6.16 -7.15
N GLU A 355 3.14 -5.09 -7.89
CA GLU A 355 2.25 -4.57 -8.90
C GLU A 355 2.53 -5.15 -10.29
N SER A 356 1.50 -5.76 -10.86
CA SER A 356 1.50 -6.24 -12.24
C SER A 356 1.01 -5.18 -13.23
N LEU A 357 1.71 -5.06 -14.35
CA LEU A 357 1.37 -4.21 -15.50
C LEU A 357 1.34 -5.06 -16.78
N GLY A 358 0.42 -4.79 -17.70
CA GLY A 358 0.33 -5.50 -18.97
C GLY A 358 -1.07 -5.49 -19.57
N PHE A 359 -1.33 -4.56 -20.48
CA PHE A 359 -2.62 -4.45 -21.17
C PHE A 359 -2.77 -5.48 -22.31
N ASP A 360 -1.65 -5.88 -22.90
CA ASP A 360 -1.48 -6.91 -23.93
C ASP A 360 -1.24 -8.32 -23.36
N VAL A 361 -1.17 -8.48 -22.03
CA VAL A 361 -0.87 -9.76 -21.37
C VAL A 361 -2.14 -10.59 -21.20
N ALA A 362 -2.26 -11.69 -21.94
CA ALA A 362 -3.46 -12.52 -21.97
C ALA A 362 -3.17 -14.03 -21.85
N GLY A 363 -4.23 -14.83 -21.67
CA GLY A 363 -4.18 -16.29 -21.69
C GLY A 363 -3.15 -16.90 -20.75
N ALA A 364 -2.30 -17.78 -21.28
CA ALA A 364 -1.25 -18.47 -20.52
C ALA A 364 -0.23 -17.51 -19.89
N ALA A 365 0.05 -16.35 -20.51
CA ALA A 365 0.97 -15.37 -19.94
C ALA A 365 0.38 -14.66 -18.71
N ALA A 366 -0.94 -14.39 -18.71
CA ALA A 366 -1.64 -13.87 -17.55
C ALA A 366 -1.66 -14.89 -16.38
N ALA A 367 -1.95 -16.15 -16.67
CA ALA A 367 -1.90 -17.23 -15.68
C ALA A 367 -0.48 -17.40 -15.09
N ALA A 368 0.54 -17.48 -15.95
CA ALA A 368 1.95 -17.63 -15.55
C ALA A 368 2.57 -16.37 -14.90
N ALA A 369 1.85 -15.24 -14.86
CA ALA A 369 2.19 -14.08 -14.03
C ALA A 369 1.57 -14.24 -12.63
N ALA A 370 0.26 -14.52 -12.55
CA ALA A 370 -0.44 -14.74 -11.28
C ALA A 370 0.13 -15.91 -10.48
N GLU A 371 0.45 -17.04 -11.13
CA GLU A 371 1.10 -18.22 -10.51
C GLU A 371 2.48 -17.90 -9.91
N ARG A 372 3.20 -16.94 -10.51
CA ARG A 372 4.52 -16.47 -10.06
C ARG A 372 4.39 -15.61 -8.81
N LEU A 373 3.37 -14.76 -8.80
CA LEU A 373 3.01 -13.90 -7.67
C LEU A 373 2.45 -14.69 -6.50
N ASP A 374 1.60 -15.70 -6.75
CA ASP A 374 1.02 -16.56 -5.70
C ASP A 374 2.10 -17.39 -4.98
N ARG A 375 3.12 -17.87 -5.72
CA ARG A 375 4.35 -18.42 -5.12
C ARG A 375 5.05 -17.42 -4.21
N LEU A 376 5.36 -16.21 -4.70
CA LEU A 376 6.05 -15.18 -3.92
C LEU A 376 5.26 -14.77 -2.65
N VAL A 377 3.93 -14.68 -2.75
CA VAL A 377 3.01 -14.41 -1.63
C VAL A 377 3.02 -15.55 -0.61
N SER A 378 3.10 -16.81 -1.07
CA SER A 378 3.13 -18.00 -0.22
C SER A 378 4.50 -18.22 0.45
N GLU A 379 5.59 -18.07 -0.30
CA GLU A 379 6.98 -18.27 0.14
C GLU A 379 7.40 -17.28 1.24
N ARG A 380 6.82 -16.07 1.24
CA ARG A 380 7.08 -15.01 2.24
C ARG A 380 6.10 -14.97 3.42
N GLY A 381 5.11 -15.86 3.46
CA GLY A 381 4.29 -16.13 4.64
C GLY A 381 3.57 -14.93 5.28
N ASP A 382 3.66 -14.82 6.62
CA ASP A 382 3.07 -13.76 7.43
C ASP A 382 4.09 -13.18 8.42
N GLU A 383 5.08 -12.47 7.89
CA GLU A 383 6.11 -11.78 8.67
C GLU A 383 5.78 -10.29 8.92
N ARG A 384 6.77 -9.52 9.39
CA ARG A 384 6.71 -8.06 9.57
C ARG A 384 6.56 -7.31 8.25
N VAL A 385 7.05 -7.89 7.16
CA VAL A 385 6.92 -7.43 5.77
C VAL A 385 6.22 -8.54 4.99
N ARG A 386 4.98 -8.31 4.56
CA ARG A 386 4.21 -9.26 3.72
C ARG A 386 4.29 -8.84 2.25
N VAL A 387 4.33 -9.80 1.32
CA VAL A 387 4.03 -9.53 -0.10
C VAL A 387 2.57 -9.86 -0.42
N ARG A 388 1.91 -9.03 -1.22
CA ARG A 388 0.50 -9.17 -1.64
C ARG A 388 0.30 -8.73 -3.10
N PRO A 389 -0.82 -9.08 -3.76
CA PRO A 389 -1.03 -8.73 -5.17
C PRO A 389 -1.48 -7.28 -5.41
N ALA A 390 -0.95 -6.64 -6.44
CA ALA A 390 -1.56 -5.46 -7.06
C ALA A 390 -1.68 -5.59 -8.58
N ALA A 391 -2.69 -4.93 -9.12
CA ALA A 391 -2.86 -4.67 -10.55
C ALA A 391 -2.95 -3.15 -10.71
N HIS A 392 -2.08 -2.53 -11.51
CA HIS A 392 -1.89 -1.08 -11.52
C HIS A 392 -3.20 -0.30 -11.71
N ALA A 393 -3.82 -0.35 -12.90
CA ALA A 393 -5.05 0.39 -13.18
C ALA A 393 -5.83 -0.23 -14.34
N PRO A 394 -7.14 0.05 -14.46
CA PRO A 394 -7.97 -0.39 -15.59
C PRO A 394 -7.46 -0.06 -17.00
N TYR A 395 -6.60 0.96 -17.13
CA TYR A 395 -6.00 1.40 -18.39
C TYR A 395 -4.59 0.83 -18.67
N SER A 396 -4.03 0.01 -17.78
CA SER A 396 -2.67 -0.54 -17.91
C SER A 396 -2.58 -2.06 -17.70
N VAL A 397 -3.68 -2.70 -17.25
CA VAL A 397 -3.78 -4.14 -16.99
C VAL A 397 -4.94 -4.74 -17.79
N SER A 398 -4.70 -5.87 -18.46
CA SER A 398 -5.71 -6.51 -19.31
C SER A 398 -6.85 -7.15 -18.50
N PRO A 399 -8.05 -7.33 -19.08
CA PRO A 399 -9.13 -8.12 -18.47
C PRO A 399 -8.76 -9.57 -18.13
N ALA A 400 -7.74 -10.15 -18.78
CA ALA A 400 -7.26 -11.49 -18.51
C ALA A 400 -6.26 -11.50 -17.32
N LEU A 401 -5.36 -10.52 -17.27
CA LEU A 401 -4.40 -10.36 -16.18
C LEU A 401 -5.11 -10.00 -14.86
N PHE A 402 -6.11 -9.10 -14.89
CA PHE A 402 -6.99 -8.87 -13.72
C PHE A 402 -7.61 -10.18 -13.22
N ARG A 403 -8.31 -10.95 -14.07
CA ARG A 403 -8.97 -12.19 -13.65
C ARG A 403 -8.01 -13.25 -13.11
N ALA A 404 -6.81 -13.37 -13.68
CA ALA A 404 -5.77 -14.26 -13.17
C ALA A 404 -5.28 -13.83 -11.77
N LEU A 405 -5.01 -12.53 -11.58
CA LEU A 405 -4.54 -11.98 -10.30
C LEU A 405 -5.62 -11.98 -9.20
N ALA A 406 -6.91 -12.00 -9.57
CA ALA A 406 -8.03 -12.06 -8.61
C ALA A 406 -8.05 -13.35 -7.77
N ALA A 407 -7.36 -14.40 -8.22
CA ALA A 407 -7.22 -15.66 -7.50
C ALA A 407 -6.14 -15.63 -6.40
N VAL A 408 -5.20 -14.67 -6.46
CA VAL A 408 -4.07 -14.58 -5.51
C VAL A 408 -4.57 -14.14 -4.13
N ALA A 409 -4.07 -14.80 -3.08
CA ALA A 409 -4.60 -14.70 -1.73
C ALA A 409 -4.24 -13.41 -0.97
N GLY A 410 -5.16 -12.98 -0.10
CA GLY A 410 -5.00 -11.83 0.80
C GLY A 410 -5.40 -10.48 0.18
N PRO A 411 -5.19 -9.37 0.92
CA PRO A 411 -5.56 -8.04 0.47
C PRO A 411 -4.92 -7.69 -0.88
N ARG A 412 -5.63 -6.95 -1.74
CA ARG A 412 -5.13 -6.53 -3.06
C ARG A 412 -5.34 -5.05 -3.33
N SER A 413 -4.41 -4.41 -4.04
CA SER A 413 -4.46 -2.98 -4.37
C SER A 413 -4.62 -2.72 -5.87
N VAL A 414 -5.33 -1.64 -6.22
CA VAL A 414 -5.53 -1.14 -7.59
C VAL A 414 -5.84 0.35 -7.57
N HIS A 415 -5.20 1.13 -8.44
CA HIS A 415 -5.54 2.53 -8.68
C HIS A 415 -6.83 2.59 -9.51
N LEU A 416 -7.84 3.30 -9.02
CA LEU A 416 -9.20 3.24 -9.58
C LEU A 416 -9.92 4.58 -9.56
N ALA A 417 -10.53 4.92 -10.71
CA ALA A 417 -11.26 6.15 -10.93
C ALA A 417 -10.43 7.38 -10.55
N GLU A 418 -9.12 7.36 -10.80
CA GLU A 418 -8.23 8.48 -10.48
C GLU A 418 -8.43 9.59 -11.50
N SER A 419 -8.37 9.25 -12.79
CA SER A 419 -8.34 10.23 -13.88
C SER A 419 -9.64 10.26 -14.68
N ARG A 420 -9.96 11.41 -15.28
CA ARG A 420 -11.10 11.54 -16.20
C ARG A 420 -10.86 10.73 -17.48
N GLU A 421 -9.60 10.65 -17.86
CA GLU A 421 -9.08 9.93 -19.01
C GLU A 421 -9.17 8.41 -18.81
N GLU A 422 -9.05 7.88 -17.58
CA GLU A 422 -9.41 6.48 -17.27
C GLU A 422 -10.91 6.24 -17.50
N CYS A 423 -11.75 7.18 -17.06
CA CYS A 423 -13.20 7.09 -17.23
C CYS A 423 -13.65 7.27 -18.69
N GLU A 424 -12.87 7.98 -19.52
CA GLU A 424 -13.04 8.02 -20.97
C GLU A 424 -12.62 6.69 -21.60
N PHE A 425 -11.42 6.20 -21.25
CA PHE A 425 -10.84 4.97 -21.76
C PHE A 425 -11.76 3.75 -21.56
N LEU A 426 -12.35 3.59 -20.37
CA LEU A 426 -13.30 2.49 -20.11
C LEU A 426 -14.66 2.65 -20.81
N ARG A 427 -15.08 3.88 -21.13
CA ARG A 427 -16.35 4.12 -21.84
C ARG A 427 -16.23 3.99 -23.35
N ALA A 428 -15.11 4.42 -23.93
CA ALA A 428 -14.96 4.59 -25.38
C ALA A 428 -13.69 3.96 -25.99
N GLY A 429 -12.68 3.58 -25.18
CA GLY A 429 -11.40 3.06 -25.69
C GLY A 429 -10.51 4.11 -26.34
N THR A 430 -10.77 5.39 -26.04
CA THR A 430 -10.12 6.58 -26.59
C THR A 430 -9.31 7.32 -25.50
N GLY A 431 -8.84 8.53 -25.82
CA GLY A 431 -8.18 9.42 -24.88
C GLY A 431 -6.68 9.14 -24.71
N ALA A 432 -6.00 9.97 -23.91
CA ALA A 432 -4.55 9.96 -23.80
C ALA A 432 -3.97 8.62 -23.29
N TRP A 433 -4.70 7.83 -22.51
CA TRP A 433 -4.24 6.49 -22.13
C TRP A 433 -4.19 5.51 -23.31
N ARG A 434 -5.13 5.61 -24.26
CA ARG A 434 -5.10 4.84 -25.51
C ARG A 434 -3.87 5.22 -26.34
N GLU A 435 -3.62 6.53 -26.51
CA GLU A 435 -2.44 7.05 -27.22
C GLU A 435 -1.12 6.57 -26.59
N ILE A 436 -1.04 6.53 -25.25
CA ILE A 436 0.12 6.03 -24.51
C ILE A 436 0.32 4.51 -24.72
N LEU A 437 -0.76 3.73 -24.82
CA LEU A 437 -0.67 2.29 -25.13
C LEU A 437 -0.20 2.03 -26.57
N ASP A 438 -0.75 2.75 -27.55
CA ASP A 438 -0.32 2.68 -28.95
C ASP A 438 1.16 3.08 -29.10
N ALA A 439 1.55 4.23 -28.56
CA ALA A 439 2.92 4.76 -28.63
C ALA A 439 3.97 3.87 -27.91
N ARG A 440 3.53 2.98 -27.02
CA ARG A 440 4.37 1.97 -26.35
C ARG A 440 4.28 0.57 -26.98
N GLY A 441 3.45 0.38 -28.00
CA GLY A 441 3.20 -0.93 -28.62
C GLY A 441 2.54 -1.94 -27.67
N ARG A 442 1.72 -1.47 -26.72
CA ARG A 442 1.03 -2.28 -25.70
C ARG A 442 -0.50 -2.29 -25.84
N TRP A 443 -1.03 -1.69 -26.91
CA TRP A 443 -2.45 -1.76 -27.22
C TRP A 443 -2.85 -3.15 -27.71
N ASP A 444 -3.94 -3.70 -27.18
CA ASP A 444 -4.58 -4.92 -27.66
C ASP A 444 -5.66 -4.56 -28.70
N PRO A 445 -5.48 -4.87 -30.00
CA PRO A 445 -6.47 -4.58 -31.04
C PRO A 445 -7.76 -5.39 -30.90
N GLU A 446 -7.82 -6.45 -30.09
CA GLU A 446 -9.03 -7.21 -29.81
C GLU A 446 -9.77 -6.79 -28.54
N TRP A 447 -9.16 -5.92 -27.72
CA TRP A 447 -9.88 -5.32 -26.59
C TRP A 447 -11.02 -4.43 -27.09
N ARG A 448 -12.12 -4.42 -26.33
CA ARG A 448 -13.30 -3.58 -26.56
C ARG A 448 -13.63 -2.85 -25.26
N PRO A 449 -13.96 -1.55 -25.30
CA PRO A 449 -14.31 -0.81 -24.09
C PRO A 449 -15.57 -1.40 -23.46
N PRO A 450 -15.61 -1.59 -22.13
CA PRO A 450 -16.78 -2.14 -21.44
C PRO A 450 -17.99 -1.21 -21.45
N GLY A 451 -17.83 0.08 -21.80
CA GLY A 451 -18.91 1.07 -21.80
C GLY A 451 -19.39 1.46 -20.40
N SER A 452 -18.71 1.00 -19.35
CA SER A 452 -19.15 1.07 -17.96
C SER A 452 -18.32 2.06 -17.12
N GLY A 453 -18.76 2.31 -15.89
CA GLY A 453 -17.93 2.97 -14.87
C GLY A 453 -16.80 2.05 -14.34
N PRO A 454 -15.71 2.63 -13.82
CA PRO A 454 -14.56 1.89 -13.29
C PRO A 454 -14.91 0.85 -12.22
N VAL A 455 -15.85 1.14 -11.31
CA VAL A 455 -16.23 0.17 -10.26
C VAL A 455 -17.00 -1.00 -10.85
N ALA A 456 -17.88 -0.75 -11.83
CA ALA A 456 -18.62 -1.81 -12.52
C ALA A 456 -17.71 -2.69 -13.38
N TYR A 457 -16.61 -2.15 -13.92
CA TYR A 457 -15.59 -2.91 -14.62
C TYR A 457 -14.83 -3.86 -13.69
N LEU A 458 -14.33 -3.40 -12.54
CA LEU A 458 -13.65 -4.29 -11.57
C LEU A 458 -14.58 -5.34 -10.96
N ASP A 459 -15.84 -5.01 -10.72
CA ASP A 459 -16.88 -5.96 -10.26
C ASP A 459 -17.04 -7.13 -11.25
N ALA A 460 -17.17 -6.81 -12.55
CA ALA A 460 -17.21 -7.80 -13.65
C ALA A 460 -15.90 -8.58 -13.88
N LEU A 461 -14.81 -8.21 -13.19
CA LEU A 461 -13.52 -8.91 -13.20
C LEU A 461 -13.25 -9.68 -11.88
N GLY A 462 -14.17 -9.66 -10.91
CA GLY A 462 -13.99 -10.29 -9.60
C GLY A 462 -13.06 -9.53 -8.64
N TRP A 463 -12.74 -8.27 -8.95
CA TRP A 463 -11.82 -7.44 -8.17
C TRP A 463 -12.49 -6.60 -7.09
N LEU A 464 -13.81 -6.39 -7.15
CA LEU A 464 -14.54 -5.64 -6.14
C LEU A 464 -14.92 -6.54 -4.95
N ARG A 465 -14.07 -6.59 -3.93
CA ARG A 465 -14.17 -7.47 -2.76
C ARG A 465 -13.88 -6.73 -1.45
N ASP A 466 -14.24 -7.31 -0.32
CA ASP A 466 -13.98 -6.79 1.03
C ASP A 466 -12.49 -6.65 1.35
N ASP A 467 -11.66 -7.53 0.78
CA ASP A 467 -10.20 -7.49 0.83
C ASP A 467 -9.55 -6.70 -0.32
N SER A 468 -10.27 -5.80 -0.99
CA SER A 468 -9.71 -4.92 -2.05
C SER A 468 -9.57 -3.45 -1.59
N LEU A 469 -8.40 -2.89 -1.88
CA LEU A 469 -8.04 -1.48 -1.70
C LEU A 469 -8.18 -0.77 -3.06
N LEU A 470 -9.04 0.23 -3.13
CA LEU A 470 -9.33 1.02 -4.33
C LEU A 470 -8.72 2.41 -4.14
N VAL A 471 -7.57 2.65 -4.76
CA VAL A 471 -6.77 3.86 -4.53
C VAL A 471 -7.30 5.04 -5.36
N HIS A 472 -7.17 6.25 -4.81
CA HIS A 472 -7.62 7.55 -5.32
C HIS A 472 -9.15 7.77 -5.30
N GLY A 473 -9.90 7.07 -6.15
CA GLY A 473 -11.37 7.19 -6.22
C GLY A 473 -11.92 8.57 -6.64
N VAL A 474 -11.13 9.43 -7.26
CA VAL A 474 -11.44 10.86 -7.49
C VAL A 474 -12.68 11.08 -8.36
N GLN A 475 -12.86 10.29 -9.41
CA GLN A 475 -13.98 10.43 -10.35
C GLN A 475 -15.20 9.57 -10.00
N LEU A 476 -15.20 8.86 -8.86
CA LEU A 476 -16.26 7.93 -8.48
C LEU A 476 -17.63 8.61 -8.38
N GLN A 477 -18.61 8.06 -9.10
CA GLN A 477 -19.99 8.58 -9.07
C GLN A 477 -20.77 8.08 -7.84
N PRO A 478 -21.83 8.78 -7.38
CA PRO A 478 -22.50 8.44 -6.12
C PRO A 478 -23.07 7.02 -6.03
N ASP A 479 -23.44 6.41 -7.16
CA ASP A 479 -23.87 5.01 -7.24
C ASP A 479 -22.71 4.02 -7.22
N GLU A 480 -21.56 4.37 -7.80
CA GLU A 480 -20.30 3.62 -7.69
C GLU A 480 -19.79 3.62 -6.25
N ILE A 481 -19.75 4.77 -5.57
CA ILE A 481 -19.38 4.87 -4.15
C ILE A 481 -20.30 3.98 -3.30
N ARG A 482 -21.62 3.98 -3.57
CA ARG A 482 -22.57 3.07 -2.91
C ARG A 482 -22.32 1.59 -3.25
N ARG A 483 -21.76 1.25 -4.42
CA ARG A 483 -21.39 -0.12 -4.79
C ARG A 483 -20.15 -0.57 -4.02
N VAL A 484 -19.12 0.28 -3.92
CA VAL A 484 -17.93 0.07 -3.09
C VAL A 484 -18.31 -0.13 -1.61
N ALA A 485 -19.16 0.75 -1.06
CA ALA A 485 -19.63 0.60 0.32
C ALA A 485 -20.37 -0.72 0.59
N ARG A 486 -21.07 -1.30 -0.41
CA ARG A 486 -21.74 -2.60 -0.27
C ARG A 486 -20.81 -3.81 -0.43
N SER A 487 -19.66 -3.66 -1.10
CA SER A 487 -18.70 -4.77 -1.26
C SER A 487 -17.74 -4.92 -0.09
N GLY A 488 -17.71 -3.96 0.84
CA GLY A 488 -16.75 -3.90 1.95
C GLY A 488 -15.38 -3.35 1.58
N ALA A 489 -15.11 -3.17 0.27
CA ALA A 489 -13.85 -2.64 -0.26
C ALA A 489 -13.50 -1.28 0.36
N THR A 490 -12.21 -1.03 0.58
CA THR A 490 -11.72 0.22 1.16
C THR A 490 -11.26 1.20 0.09
N ILE A 491 -11.78 2.43 0.14
CA ILE A 491 -11.28 3.54 -0.66
C ILE A 491 -10.03 4.10 0.03
N VAL A 492 -8.88 4.08 -0.63
CA VAL A 492 -7.65 4.72 -0.13
C VAL A 492 -7.49 6.06 -0.82
N THR A 493 -7.76 7.15 -0.11
CA THR A 493 -7.66 8.50 -0.69
C THR A 493 -6.26 9.09 -0.46
N CYS A 494 -5.70 9.72 -1.51
CA CYS A 494 -4.40 10.38 -1.50
C CYS A 494 -4.53 11.86 -1.96
N PRO A 495 -5.27 12.72 -1.23
CA PRO A 495 -5.69 14.01 -1.77
C PRO A 495 -4.57 14.95 -2.25
N ARG A 496 -3.41 14.96 -1.58
CA ARG A 496 -2.30 15.86 -1.98
C ARG A 496 -1.67 15.42 -3.31
N SER A 497 -1.49 14.11 -3.51
CA SER A 497 -1.10 13.54 -4.82
C SER A 497 -2.13 13.85 -5.90
N ASN A 498 -3.43 13.60 -5.62
CA ASN A 498 -4.50 13.82 -6.59
C ASN A 498 -4.53 15.28 -7.13
N ALA A 499 -4.13 16.25 -6.30
CA ALA A 499 -3.97 17.64 -6.70
C ALA A 499 -2.69 17.90 -7.53
N TRP A 500 -1.58 17.22 -7.23
CA TRP A 500 -0.30 17.32 -7.94
C TRP A 500 -0.35 16.69 -9.34
N THR A 501 -0.94 15.50 -9.47
CA THR A 501 -1.00 14.77 -10.76
C THR A 501 -2.01 15.39 -11.73
N GLY A 502 -2.92 16.24 -11.25
CA GLY A 502 -4.02 16.80 -12.03
C GLY A 502 -5.24 15.89 -12.11
N ALA A 503 -5.32 14.83 -11.29
CA ALA A 503 -6.52 14.00 -11.13
C ALA A 503 -7.72 14.82 -10.59
N GLY A 504 -7.46 15.72 -9.63
CA GLY A 504 -8.44 16.64 -9.05
C GLY A 504 -8.75 16.37 -7.58
N VAL A 505 -9.90 16.86 -7.11
CA VAL A 505 -10.28 16.78 -5.69
C VAL A 505 -11.19 15.57 -5.44
N PRO A 506 -10.79 14.59 -4.60
CA PRO A 506 -11.60 13.42 -4.33
C PRO A 506 -12.89 13.76 -3.56
N PRO A 507 -14.03 13.09 -3.83
CA PRO A 507 -15.31 13.33 -3.17
C PRO A 507 -15.37 12.67 -1.77
N VAL A 508 -14.39 12.95 -0.92
CA VAL A 508 -14.18 12.42 0.45
C VAL A 508 -15.47 12.43 1.27
N ARG A 509 -16.19 13.56 1.25
CA ARG A 509 -17.51 13.72 1.86
C ARG A 509 -18.51 12.63 1.47
N ALA A 510 -18.57 12.29 0.18
CA ALA A 510 -19.48 11.27 -0.35
C ALA A 510 -19.05 9.85 0.04
N PHE A 511 -17.75 9.57 0.20
CA PHE A 511 -17.26 8.28 0.70
C PHE A 511 -17.81 8.02 2.11
N TYR A 512 -17.57 8.94 3.04
CA TYR A 512 -18.06 8.81 4.43
C TYR A 512 -19.60 8.83 4.52
N ALA A 513 -20.28 9.69 3.75
CA ALA A 513 -21.74 9.79 3.75
C ALA A 513 -22.44 8.54 3.14
N ALA A 514 -21.77 7.82 2.24
CA ALA A 514 -22.25 6.53 1.73
C ALA A 514 -21.97 5.35 2.68
N GLY A 515 -21.22 5.57 3.76
CA GLY A 515 -20.81 4.53 4.69
C GLY A 515 -19.68 3.62 4.17
N ALA A 516 -18.90 4.07 3.18
CA ALA A 516 -17.76 3.32 2.69
C ALA A 516 -16.64 3.21 3.74
N SER A 517 -15.88 2.12 3.67
CA SER A 517 -14.58 2.03 4.35
C SER A 517 -13.61 3.01 3.69
N VAL A 518 -12.97 3.87 4.48
CA VAL A 518 -12.00 4.86 3.99
C VAL A 518 -10.69 4.70 4.74
N ALA A 519 -9.59 4.69 4.00
CA ALA A 519 -8.23 4.82 4.50
C ALA A 519 -7.53 6.00 3.80
N VAL A 520 -6.38 6.44 4.34
CA VAL A 520 -5.53 7.44 3.68
C VAL A 520 -4.21 6.83 3.24
N GLY A 521 -3.66 7.34 2.14
CA GLY A 521 -2.29 7.07 1.71
C GLY A 521 -1.63 8.35 1.21
N THR A 522 -0.31 8.40 1.23
CA THR A 522 0.44 9.56 0.72
C THR A 522 0.67 9.49 -0.79
N ASP A 523 0.57 8.28 -1.38
CA ASP A 523 1.16 7.99 -2.70
C ASP A 523 2.69 8.31 -2.67
N SER A 524 3.31 8.45 -3.84
CA SER A 524 4.75 8.57 -4.08
C SER A 524 5.33 9.95 -3.82
N LEU A 525 6.66 10.03 -3.63
CA LEU A 525 7.37 11.32 -3.63
C LEU A 525 7.48 11.99 -5.01
N ALA A 526 7.04 11.34 -6.10
CA ALA A 526 6.89 11.95 -7.41
C ALA A 526 5.58 12.78 -7.54
N SER A 527 4.66 12.60 -6.59
CA SER A 527 3.32 13.22 -6.55
C SER A 527 3.00 13.89 -5.20
N ALA A 528 3.70 13.57 -4.11
CA ALA A 528 3.52 14.18 -2.78
C ALA A 528 4.76 14.94 -2.30
N PRO A 529 4.60 16.02 -1.51
CA PRO A 529 5.75 16.77 -0.95
C PRO A 529 6.56 15.99 0.09
N ASP A 530 5.95 14.98 0.72
CA ASP A 530 6.46 14.23 1.87
C ASP A 530 5.64 12.94 2.06
N LEU A 531 6.10 12.07 2.95
CA LEU A 531 5.33 10.89 3.39
C LEU A 531 4.60 11.08 4.74
N ASN A 532 4.19 12.32 5.08
CA ASN A 532 3.49 12.62 6.33
C ASN A 532 1.99 12.29 6.25
N THR A 533 1.59 11.22 6.95
CA THR A 533 0.18 10.79 7.00
C THR A 533 -0.71 11.76 7.80
N PHE A 534 -0.18 12.53 8.76
CA PHE A 534 -0.95 13.60 9.41
C PHE A 534 -1.33 14.73 8.45
N ALA A 535 -0.51 15.01 7.43
CA ALA A 535 -0.81 16.02 6.43
C ALA A 535 -1.92 15.57 5.45
N GLU A 536 -1.97 14.28 5.08
CA GLU A 536 -3.12 13.72 4.35
C GLU A 536 -4.40 13.76 5.20
N LEU A 537 -4.30 13.44 6.51
CA LEU A 537 -5.43 13.51 7.44
C LEU A 537 -5.97 14.94 7.61
N ALA A 538 -5.09 15.94 7.64
CA ALA A 538 -5.46 17.36 7.67
C ALA A 538 -6.15 17.81 6.37
N GLU A 539 -5.68 17.35 5.20
CA GLU A 539 -6.32 17.63 3.92
C GLU A 539 -7.69 16.92 3.80
N VAL A 540 -7.81 15.68 4.28
CA VAL A 540 -9.10 14.97 4.43
C VAL A 540 -10.06 15.73 5.37
N ARG A 541 -9.55 16.30 6.47
CA ARG A 541 -10.32 17.16 7.38
C ARG A 541 -10.79 18.45 6.71
N ARG A 542 -9.95 19.08 5.89
CA ARG A 542 -10.27 20.26 5.08
C ARG A 542 -11.33 19.97 4.00
N LEU A 543 -11.33 18.77 3.43
CA LEU A 543 -12.26 18.33 2.38
C LEU A 543 -13.62 17.82 2.92
N ALA A 544 -13.68 17.41 4.20
CA ALA A 544 -14.90 16.91 4.83
C ALA A 544 -15.06 17.45 6.28
N PRO A 545 -15.22 18.78 6.46
CA PRO A 545 -15.26 19.43 7.77
C PRO A 545 -16.50 19.06 8.63
N GLU A 546 -17.52 18.43 8.04
CA GLU A 546 -18.67 17.89 8.78
C GLU A 546 -18.50 16.42 9.23
N VAL A 547 -17.43 15.73 8.82
CA VAL A 547 -17.12 14.37 9.29
C VAL A 547 -16.38 14.46 10.63
N PRO A 548 -16.85 13.77 11.70
CA PRO A 548 -16.22 13.87 13.04
C PRO A 548 -14.76 13.45 13.05
N ALA A 549 -13.90 14.17 13.77
CA ALA A 549 -12.45 13.96 13.78
C ALA A 549 -12.02 12.48 13.98
N ARG A 550 -12.61 11.77 14.96
CA ARG A 550 -12.37 10.32 15.16
C ARG A 550 -12.50 9.50 13.89
N ARG A 551 -13.51 9.76 13.06
CA ARG A 551 -13.76 9.00 11.81
C ARG A 551 -12.66 9.21 10.79
N ILE A 552 -12.04 10.39 10.77
CA ILE A 552 -10.90 10.71 9.90
C ILE A 552 -9.62 10.11 10.48
N LEU A 553 -9.35 10.27 11.78
CA LEU A 553 -8.19 9.66 12.45
C LEU A 553 -8.14 8.14 12.27
N ARG A 554 -9.30 7.47 12.33
CA ARG A 554 -9.43 6.03 12.06
C ARG A 554 -8.93 5.63 10.66
N SER A 555 -9.16 6.46 9.64
CA SER A 555 -8.70 6.18 8.27
C SER A 555 -7.17 6.19 8.14
N GLY A 556 -6.46 6.93 9.01
CA GLY A 556 -5.00 6.87 9.14
C GLY A 556 -4.49 5.93 10.25
N THR A 557 -5.37 5.11 10.84
CA THR A 557 -5.01 4.20 11.94
C THR A 557 -5.76 2.86 11.84
N LEU A 558 -6.90 2.68 12.53
CA LEU A 558 -7.61 1.40 12.65
C LEU A 558 -8.18 0.87 11.33
N ASP A 559 -8.79 1.75 10.53
CA ASP A 559 -9.49 1.35 9.30
C ASP A 559 -8.48 1.13 8.16
N GLY A 560 -7.38 1.90 8.15
CA GLY A 560 -6.19 1.60 7.31
C GLY A 560 -5.50 0.29 7.69
N ALA A 561 -5.33 0.01 9.00
CA ALA A 561 -4.81 -1.28 9.46
C ALA A 561 -5.71 -2.44 9.02
N ALA A 562 -7.04 -2.27 9.08
CA ALA A 562 -8.00 -3.27 8.64
C ALA A 562 -7.85 -3.59 7.15
N ALA A 563 -7.77 -2.56 6.29
CA ALA A 563 -7.55 -2.73 4.85
C ALA A 563 -6.27 -3.52 4.52
N LEU A 564 -5.15 -3.24 5.21
CA LEU A 564 -3.89 -3.98 5.06
C LEU A 564 -3.90 -5.38 5.73
N GLY A 565 -5.04 -5.87 6.20
CA GLY A 565 -5.14 -7.17 6.88
C GLY A 565 -4.34 -7.25 8.19
N ARG A 566 -4.08 -6.10 8.83
CA ARG A 566 -3.33 -5.91 10.10
C ARG A 566 -4.19 -5.32 11.22
N GLY A 567 -5.48 -5.09 10.99
CA GLY A 567 -6.45 -4.47 11.93
C GLY A 567 -6.72 -5.26 13.23
N ARG A 568 -6.07 -6.41 13.43
CA ARG A 568 -6.02 -7.14 14.71
C ARG A 568 -4.80 -6.82 15.58
N THR A 569 -3.76 -6.21 15.01
CA THR A 569 -2.48 -5.94 15.70
C THR A 569 -2.08 -4.47 15.73
N HIS A 570 -2.55 -3.66 14.78
CA HIS A 570 -2.20 -2.23 14.62
C HIS A 570 -3.43 -1.31 14.76
N GLY A 571 -3.20 0.00 14.76
CA GLY A 571 -4.22 1.03 14.52
C GLY A 571 -5.15 1.40 15.69
N ALA A 572 -5.03 0.78 16.86
CA ALA A 572 -5.78 1.15 18.06
C ALA A 572 -4.99 0.79 19.33
N ILE A 573 -5.30 1.44 20.45
CA ILE A 573 -4.73 1.11 21.77
C ILE A 573 -5.74 0.22 22.52
N GLU A 574 -5.61 -1.09 22.35
CA GLU A 574 -6.44 -2.10 23.01
C GLU A 574 -5.58 -3.28 23.46
N ALA A 575 -6.01 -3.99 24.50
CA ALA A 575 -5.30 -5.15 25.02
C ALA A 575 -5.03 -6.22 23.94
N SER A 576 -3.87 -6.85 23.99
CA SER A 576 -3.33 -7.80 23.01
C SER A 576 -2.91 -7.24 21.64
N ARG A 577 -3.05 -5.93 21.37
CA ARG A 577 -2.45 -5.30 20.18
C ARG A 577 -0.96 -5.01 20.37
N ARG A 578 -0.24 -4.73 19.28
CA ARG A 578 1.17 -4.28 19.35
C ARG A 578 1.24 -2.86 19.90
N ALA A 579 2.21 -2.62 20.78
CA ALA A 579 2.52 -1.30 21.32
C ALA A 579 3.40 -0.48 20.35
N ALA A 580 3.02 -0.40 19.08
CA ALA A 580 3.58 0.55 18.14
C ALA A 580 2.93 1.92 18.41
N LEU A 581 3.41 2.62 19.44
CA LEU A 581 2.82 3.86 19.97
C LEU A 581 3.70 5.07 19.70
N ILE A 582 3.05 6.20 19.41
CA ILE A 582 3.67 7.52 19.31
C ILE A 582 3.09 8.46 20.36
N ALA A 583 3.89 9.41 20.81
CA ALA A 583 3.50 10.57 21.59
C ALA A 583 3.64 11.82 20.71
N VAL A 584 2.60 12.65 20.69
CA VAL A 584 2.56 13.95 19.99
C VAL A 584 2.45 15.06 21.03
N GLU A 585 3.27 16.11 20.93
CA GLU A 585 3.18 17.26 21.84
C GLU A 585 1.80 17.94 21.78
N THR A 586 1.16 18.17 22.93
CA THR A 586 -0.14 18.85 23.02
C THR A 586 -0.07 20.12 23.86
N PRO A 587 -0.18 21.32 23.25
CA PRO A 587 -0.28 22.57 23.99
C PRO A 587 -1.40 22.55 25.03
N ALA A 588 -1.19 23.22 26.17
CA ALA A 588 -2.18 23.30 27.26
C ALA A 588 -3.53 23.95 26.85
N THR A 589 -3.57 24.63 25.70
CA THR A 589 -4.77 25.20 25.07
C THR A 589 -5.64 24.17 24.35
N VAL A 590 -5.12 22.98 24.00
CA VAL A 590 -5.88 21.91 23.33
C VAL A 590 -7.00 21.42 24.25
N ARG A 591 -8.24 21.46 23.74
CA ARG A 591 -9.46 20.96 24.42
C ARG A 591 -10.14 19.80 23.69
N ASP A 592 -10.02 19.77 22.36
CA ASP A 592 -10.33 18.61 21.53
C ASP A 592 -9.01 18.11 20.94
N VAL A 593 -8.53 16.96 21.43
CA VAL A 593 -7.28 16.37 20.96
C VAL A 593 -7.43 15.72 19.58
N GLU A 594 -8.65 15.36 19.17
CA GLU A 594 -8.88 14.71 17.88
C GLU A 594 -8.90 15.73 16.74
N GLU A 595 -9.51 16.89 16.94
CA GLU A 595 -9.39 18.02 16.01
C GLU A 595 -7.93 18.54 15.96
N TYR A 596 -7.20 18.54 17.09
CA TYR A 596 -5.79 18.91 17.12
C TYR A 596 -4.89 17.96 16.31
N LEU A 597 -5.08 16.63 16.45
CA LEU A 597 -4.36 15.63 15.64
C LEU A 597 -4.66 15.73 14.13
N LEU A 598 -5.66 16.53 13.72
CA LEU A 598 -6.02 16.79 12.33
C LEU A 598 -5.59 18.18 11.82
N THR A 599 -4.75 18.94 12.55
CA THR A 599 -4.18 20.19 12.04
C THR A 599 -2.98 20.01 11.12
N GLY A 600 -2.48 18.78 10.96
CA GLY A 600 -1.21 18.48 10.31
C GLY A 600 -0.07 18.55 11.33
N ILE A 601 0.12 17.47 12.09
CA ILE A 601 1.24 17.32 13.02
C ILE A 601 2.52 17.07 12.22
N GLU A 602 3.56 17.85 12.47
CA GLU A 602 4.84 17.70 11.77
C GLU A 602 5.77 16.67 12.47
N PRO A 603 6.70 16.02 11.73
CA PRO A 603 7.54 14.95 12.26
C PRO A 603 8.34 15.32 13.52
N GLU A 604 8.73 16.58 13.67
CA GLU A 604 9.48 17.11 14.80
C GLU A 604 8.68 17.13 16.10
N GLN A 605 7.34 17.02 16.03
CA GLN A 605 6.44 16.94 17.18
C GLN A 605 6.18 15.51 17.66
N ILE A 606 6.78 14.50 17.02
CA ILE A 606 6.46 13.08 17.19
C ILE A 606 7.62 12.33 17.87
N ALA A 607 7.34 11.73 19.02
CA ALA A 607 8.25 10.80 19.70
C ALA A 607 7.70 9.37 19.67
N TRP A 608 8.57 8.36 19.49
CA TRP A 608 8.17 6.96 19.57
C TRP A 608 8.33 6.41 20.99
N LEU A 609 7.34 5.63 21.45
CA LEU A 609 7.40 4.93 22.74
C LEU A 609 8.02 3.53 22.56
N ASP A 610 9.22 3.49 21.97
CA ASP A 610 9.98 2.24 21.85
C ASP A 610 10.44 1.79 23.25
N GLY A 611 9.92 0.64 23.70
CA GLY A 611 9.86 0.19 25.10
C GLY A 611 11.18 -0.14 25.83
N GLY A 612 12.30 0.47 25.42
CA GLY A 612 13.59 0.38 26.09
C GLY A 612 14.14 1.74 26.59
N ASP A 613 13.96 2.83 25.84
CA ASP A 613 14.79 4.05 25.99
C ASP A 613 14.00 5.37 26.06
N ALA A 614 12.82 5.33 26.69
CA ALA A 614 12.08 6.52 27.13
C ALA A 614 12.85 7.24 28.28
N GLY A 615 13.97 7.87 27.93
CA GLY A 615 14.90 8.52 28.86
C GLY A 615 15.91 9.47 28.21
N ARG A 616 15.98 9.56 26.87
CA ARG A 616 16.88 10.46 26.12
C ARG A 616 16.17 11.18 24.95
N GLY A 617 15.01 11.76 25.21
CA GLY A 617 14.20 12.41 24.17
C GLY A 617 13.26 13.54 24.62
N ALA A 618 13.27 13.94 25.90
CA ALA A 618 12.53 15.12 26.33
C ALA A 618 13.27 16.38 25.87
N PRO A 619 12.63 17.31 25.12
CA PRO A 619 13.27 18.58 24.78
C PRO A 619 13.48 19.41 26.05
N ALA A 620 14.71 19.89 26.27
CA ALA A 620 15.01 20.80 27.37
C ALA A 620 14.37 22.16 27.08
N GLY A 621 13.40 22.57 27.91
CA GLY A 621 12.60 23.79 27.68
C GLY A 621 13.39 25.10 27.73
N SER A 622 12.98 26.09 26.91
CA SER A 622 13.67 27.40 26.76
C SER A 622 12.74 28.62 26.55
#